data_AF-A0A9E3AC01-F1
#
_entry.id   AF-A0A9E3AC01-F1
#
_cell.length_a   1.000
_cell.length_b   1.000
_cell.length_c   1.000
_cell.angle_alpha   90.00
_cell.angle_beta   90.00
_cell.angle_gamma   90.00
#
_symmetry.space_group_name_H-M   'P 1'
#
loop_
_entity.id
_entity.type
_entity.pdbx_description
1 polymer ?
#
loop_
_entity_poly.entity_id
_entity_poly.type
_entity_poly.pdbx_seq_one_letter_code
_entity_poly.pdbx_strand_id
1 'polypeptide(L)'
;MTRNAPPQRPRHRKADDGFTLLEMLVVLAIMGLLAAIIAPQVLKYLGSSRTQTAKVQIQNIDAALQLFRLDEGRFPTQDEGLQSLVTAPA
;
A
#
# COMPACT_ATOMS: atom_id res chain seq x y z
N MET A 1 -45.58 -33.05 -56.70
CA MET A 1 -44.61 -32.12 -56.06
C MET A 1 -45.32 -31.38 -54.92
N THR A 2 -45.29 -31.91 -53.70
CA THR A 2 -45.68 -31.15 -52.49
C THR A 2 -44.59 -31.38 -51.46
N ARG A 3 -43.76 -30.34 -51.26
CA ARG A 3 -42.63 -30.32 -50.33
C ARG A 3 -43.19 -30.03 -48.93
N ASN A 4 -43.31 -31.03 -48.07
CA ASN A 4 -43.58 -30.80 -46.65
C ASN A 4 -42.28 -30.37 -45.96
N ALA A 5 -42.26 -29.16 -45.40
CA ALA A 5 -41.18 -28.66 -44.56
C ALA A 5 -41.35 -29.17 -43.12
N PRO A 6 -40.28 -29.55 -42.41
CA PRO A 6 -40.38 -30.02 -41.03
C PRO A 6 -40.70 -28.87 -40.06
N PRO A 7 -41.44 -29.14 -38.97
CA PRO A 7 -41.75 -28.13 -37.96
C PRO A 7 -40.48 -27.72 -37.19
N GLN A 8 -40.21 -26.43 -37.15
CA GLN A 8 -39.08 -25.86 -36.39
C GLN A 8 -39.42 -25.89 -34.89
N ARG A 9 -38.62 -26.62 -34.11
CA ARG A 9 -38.78 -26.67 -32.65
C ARG A 9 -38.42 -25.32 -32.03
N PRO A 10 -39.21 -24.78 -31.08
CA PRO A 10 -38.88 -23.52 -30.43
C PRO A 10 -37.59 -23.69 -29.62
N ARG A 11 -36.57 -22.87 -29.93
CA ARG A 11 -35.37 -22.72 -29.12
C ARG A 11 -35.79 -22.10 -27.78
N HIS A 12 -35.62 -22.84 -26.70
CA HIS A 12 -35.73 -22.32 -25.34
C HIS A 12 -34.69 -21.21 -25.18
N ARG A 13 -35.11 -19.95 -25.14
CA ARG A 13 -34.25 -18.85 -24.70
C ARG A 13 -34.00 -19.10 -23.23
N LYS A 14 -32.75 -19.34 -22.85
CA LYS A 14 -32.35 -19.25 -21.45
C LYS A 14 -32.72 -17.84 -21.01
N ALA A 15 -33.56 -17.73 -19.98
CA ALA A 15 -33.76 -16.45 -19.32
C ALA A 15 -32.43 -16.08 -18.69
N ASP A 16 -31.88 -14.93 -19.07
CA ASP A 16 -30.78 -14.33 -18.33
C ASP A 16 -31.39 -13.85 -17.00
N ASP A 17 -31.20 -14.62 -15.94
CA ASP A 17 -31.60 -14.23 -14.59
C ASP A 17 -30.80 -12.98 -14.19
N GLY A 18 -31.49 -11.87 -13.99
CA GLY A 18 -30.92 -10.61 -13.52
C GLY A 18 -30.57 -10.66 -12.04
N PHE A 19 -29.62 -9.82 -11.62
CA PHE A 19 -29.20 -9.69 -10.23
C PHE A 19 -30.36 -9.28 -9.31
N THR A 20 -30.39 -9.87 -8.12
CA THR A 20 -31.38 -9.52 -7.09
C THR A 20 -30.89 -8.36 -6.22
N LEU A 21 -31.83 -7.62 -5.62
CA LEU A 21 -31.49 -6.59 -4.62
C LEU A 21 -30.77 -7.18 -3.41
N LEU A 22 -31.11 -8.42 -3.04
CA LEU A 22 -30.53 -9.12 -1.91
C LEU A 22 -29.04 -9.44 -2.13
N GLU A 23 -28.66 -9.87 -3.35
CA GLU A 23 -27.25 -10.09 -3.68
C GLU A 23 -26.42 -8.82 -3.53
N MET A 24 -26.92 -7.68 -4.02
CA MET A 24 -26.22 -6.41 -3.87
C MET A 24 -26.12 -5.97 -2.41
N LEU A 25 -27.15 -6.23 -1.60
CA LEU A 25 -27.10 -5.95 -0.16
C LEU A 25 -26.00 -6.78 0.54
N VAL A 26 -25.92 -8.07 0.25
CA VAL A 26 -24.88 -8.94 0.80
C VAL A 26 -23.48 -8.49 0.35
N VAL A 27 -23.32 -8.12 -0.93
CA VAL A 27 -22.05 -7.61 -1.45
C VAL A 27 -21.64 -6.32 -0.75
N LEU A 28 -22.56 -5.37 -0.59
CA LEU A 28 -22.29 -4.11 0.12
C LEU A 28 -21.97 -4.35 1.60
N ALA A 29 -22.63 -5.30 2.24
CA ALA A 29 -22.33 -5.68 3.62
C ALA A 29 -20.91 -6.25 3.77
N ILE A 30 -20.50 -7.15 2.86
CA ILE A 30 -19.13 -7.70 2.85
C ILE A 30 -18.11 -6.60 2.56
N MET A 31 -18.37 -5.73 1.58
CA MET A 31 -17.48 -4.60 1.28
C MET A 31 -17.34 -3.65 2.48
N GLY A 32 -18.45 -3.37 3.19
CA GLY A 32 -18.43 -2.57 4.41
C GLY A 32 -17.61 -3.21 5.54
N LEU A 33 -17.77 -4.52 5.75
CA LEU A 33 -17.00 -5.27 6.74
C LEU A 33 -15.49 -5.24 6.44
N LEU A 34 -15.11 -5.50 5.18
CA LEU A 34 -13.71 -5.45 4.75
C LEU A 34 -13.14 -4.03 4.87
N ALA A 35 -13.89 -3.01 4.46
CA ALA A 35 -13.49 -1.63 4.57
C ALA A 35 -13.25 -1.21 6.03
N ALA A 36 -14.10 -1.66 6.97
CA ALA A 36 -13.94 -1.36 8.39
C ALA A 36 -12.62 -1.91 8.97
N ILE A 37 -12.17 -3.08 8.50
CA ILE A 37 -10.90 -3.70 8.95
C ILE A 37 -9.70 -3.01 8.28
N ILE A 38 -9.78 -2.73 6.99
CA ILE A 38 -8.64 -2.24 6.19
C ILE A 38 -8.40 -0.73 6.40
N ALA A 39 -9.46 0.07 6.55
CA ALA A 39 -9.38 1.52 6.68
C ALA A 39 -8.40 2.03 7.76
N PRO A 40 -8.43 1.56 9.02
CA PRO A 40 -7.50 2.04 10.05
C PRO A 40 -6.04 1.69 9.73
N GLN A 41 -5.77 0.55 9.10
CA GLN A 41 -4.43 0.13 8.72
C GLN A 41 -3.86 1.02 7.61
N VAL A 42 -4.69 1.40 6.63
CA VAL A 42 -4.32 2.35 5.57
C VAL A 42 -4.03 3.72 6.17
N LEU A 43 -4.89 4.24 7.04
CA LEU A 43 -4.67 5.53 7.72
C LEU A 43 -3.39 5.52 8.57
N LYS A 44 -3.13 4.43 9.29
CA LYS A 44 -1.89 4.24 10.05
C LYS A 44 -0.67 4.28 9.13
N TYR A 45 -0.71 3.59 7.99
CA TYR A 45 0.37 3.60 7.01
C TYR A 45 0.65 4.99 6.44
N LEU A 46 -0.42 5.74 6.09
CA LEU A 46 -0.27 7.13 5.64
C LEU A 46 0.31 8.04 6.75
N GLY A 47 -0.07 7.82 8.00
CA GLY A 47 0.38 8.62 9.15
C GLY A 47 1.79 8.28 9.65
N SER A 48 2.24 7.03 9.54
CA SER A 48 3.46 6.55 10.21
C SER A 48 4.78 6.88 9.50
N SER A 49 4.74 7.55 8.35
CA SER A 49 5.94 7.77 7.54
C SER A 49 6.97 8.71 8.19
N ARG A 50 6.54 9.82 8.81
CA ARG A 50 7.47 10.85 9.31
C ARG A 50 8.31 10.37 10.49
N THR A 51 7.67 9.77 11.50
CA THR A 51 8.37 9.29 12.70
C THR A 51 9.29 8.11 12.39
N GLN A 52 8.85 7.19 11.54
CA GLN A 52 9.69 6.06 11.12
C GLN A 52 10.88 6.52 10.29
N THR A 53 10.66 7.48 9.37
CA THR A 53 11.74 8.08 8.56
C THR A 53 12.73 8.83 9.45
N ALA A 54 12.25 9.64 10.40
CA ALA A 54 13.11 10.34 11.35
C ALA A 54 13.94 9.37 12.20
N LYS A 55 13.35 8.25 12.63
CA LYS A 55 14.07 7.21 13.38
C LYS A 55 15.23 6.62 12.56
N VAL A 56 15.00 6.31 11.29
CA VAL A 56 16.04 5.83 10.36
C VAL A 56 17.11 6.89 10.13
N GLN A 57 16.71 8.15 9.95
CA GLN A 57 17.67 9.26 9.77
C GLN A 57 18.58 9.44 10.99
N ILE A 58 18.03 9.38 12.22
CA ILE A 58 18.82 9.46 13.45
C ILE A 58 19.82 8.30 13.53
N GLN A 59 19.41 7.07 13.19
CA GLN A 59 20.31 5.92 13.18
C GLN A 59 21.46 6.09 12.19
N ASN A 60 21.19 6.65 11.01
CA ASN A 60 22.22 6.91 10.01
C ASN A 60 23.20 8.00 10.47
N ILE A 61 22.71 9.05 11.14
CA ILE A 61 23.55 10.11 11.71
C ILE A 61 24.44 9.55 12.83
N ASP A 62 23.90 8.70 13.71
CA ASP A 62 24.68 8.05 14.77
C ASP A 62 25.81 7.18 14.20
N ALA A 63 25.52 6.38 13.17
CA ALA A 63 26.54 5.59 12.48
C ALA A 63 27.65 6.45 11.86
N ALA A 64 27.28 7.57 11.22
CA ALA A 64 28.25 8.50 10.65
C ALA A 64 29.12 9.18 11.74
N LEU A 65 28.53 9.54 12.88
CA LEU A 65 29.27 10.09 14.02
C LEU A 65 30.26 9.08 14.61
N GLN A 66 29.87 7.81 14.70
CA GLN A 66 30.76 6.73 15.15
C GLN A 66 31.94 6.54 14.20
N LEU A 67 31.69 6.61 12.89
CA LEU A 67 32.75 6.52 11.88
C LEU A 67 33.70 7.73 11.96
N PHE A 68 33.17 8.95 12.04
CA PHE A 68 33.99 10.15 12.22
C PHE A 68 34.89 10.04 13.45
N ARG A 69 34.37 9.52 14.57
CA ARG A 69 35.17 9.30 15.78
C ARG A 69 36.23 8.23 15.61
N LEU A 70 35.99 7.22 14.77
CA LEU A 70 36.98 6.19 14.48
C LEU A 70 38.16 6.78 13.71
N ASP A 71 37.89 7.68 12.77
CA ASP A 71 38.90 8.31 11.91
C ASP A 71 39.66 9.44 12.63
N GLU A 72 38.94 10.33 13.31
CA GLU A 72 39.48 11.55 13.94
C GLU A 72 39.76 11.40 15.44
N GLY A 73 39.37 10.27 16.06
CA GLY A 73 39.51 10.03 17.50
C GLY A 73 38.57 10.87 18.39
N ARG A 74 37.75 11.75 17.82
CA ARG A 74 36.81 12.65 18.51
C ARG A 74 35.51 12.79 17.75
N PHE A 75 34.48 13.34 18.39
CA PHE A 75 33.26 13.75 17.68
C PHE A 75 33.42 15.16 17.07
N PRO A 76 32.57 15.53 16.09
CA PRO A 76 32.52 16.89 15.57
C PRO A 76 32.17 17.90 16.65
N THR A 77 32.74 19.11 16.57
CA THR A 77 32.34 20.23 17.42
C THR A 77 31.01 20.84 16.95
N GLN A 78 30.42 21.71 17.77
CA GLN A 78 29.18 22.40 17.38
C GLN A 78 29.39 23.32 16.17
N ASP A 79 30.59 23.90 16.03
CA ASP A 79 30.93 24.81 14.92
C ASP A 79 31.13 24.04 13.61
N GLU A 80 31.68 22.82 13.66
CA GLU A 80 31.81 21.92 12.51
C GLU A 80 30.45 21.36 12.07
N GLY A 81 29.58 21.08 13.04
CA GLY A 81 28.22 20.58 12.83
C GLY A 81 28.18 19.26 12.05
N LEU A 82 27.00 18.92 11.53
CA LEU A 82 26.79 17.68 10.75
C LEU A 82 27.43 17.73 9.35
N GLN A 83 27.92 18.89 8.89
CA GLN A 83 28.58 19.00 7.59
C GLN A 83 29.87 18.18 7.53
N SER A 84 30.57 18.08 8.66
CA SER A 84 31.76 17.24 8.84
C SER A 84 31.53 15.75 8.55
N LEU A 85 30.27 15.28 8.56
CA LEU A 85 29.91 13.89 8.26
C LEU A 85 29.82 13.60 6.75
N VAL A 86 29.86 14.63 5.90
CA VAL A 86 29.70 14.52 4.43
C VAL A 86 31.02 14.75 3.70
N THR A 87 31.92 15.52 4.30
CA THR A 87 33.29 15.75 3.82
C THR A 87 34.25 14.77 4.48
N ALA A 88 35.05 14.06 3.68
CA ALA A 88 36.10 13.21 4.21
C ALA A 88 37.10 14.06 5.04
N PRO A 89 37.55 13.58 6.21
CA PRO A 89 38.62 14.24 6.94
C PRO A 89 39.90 14.31 6.10
N ALA A 90 40.70 15.36 6.33
CA ALA A 90 41.90 15.71 5.55
C ALA A 90 43.14 14.92 5.96
#